data_AF-A0A1Y4UVI2-F1
#
_entry.id   AF-A0A1Y4UVI2-F1
#
_cell.length_a   1.000
_cell.length_b   1.000
_cell.length_c   1.000
_cell.angle_alpha   90.00
_cell.angle_beta   90.00
_cell.angle_gamma   90.00
#
_symmetry.space_group_name_H-M   'P 1'
#
loop_
_entity.id
_entity.type
_entity.pdbx_description
1 polymer ?
#
loop_
_entity_poly.entity_id
_entity_poly.type
_entity_poly.pdbx_seq_one_letter_code
_entity_poly.pdbx_strand_id
1 'polypeptide(L)'
;MELLTTLFPGIGTMLAQEPAIAIARVVLIVAGFILAYMGFTRKLEPLIMVPMGLGMICVNAGVLFLSDGSIGTLLLDPLVSDPTELMNILQVNCFQPIYNFMFSNGLIACLVFMGIGAQSEISFLLAKPWTSITIALFAELGTFVTLAVGMGFGLEPGQAAAVATIGGADGPMVLFTSLIQAPELFVPISIIAYLYLSLTYGGYPYLIRLLVPKKYRGIDVEVYPPEVPQKTKFIFCVVVCGVLCLLLPMAAPLILSFFIGVAVKEAEILPFQELLEKGILYFSTFFLGLTLGILCEASTLLDTAVIKILILGILALAISGVGGLVGGWVMYLIKKKNFNPVIGIAGVSCVPTTAKLAQHAAADENPFAVILPVAMGANICGVITSAIAAGVFVTTIGLVG
;
A
#
# COMPACT_ATOMS: atom_id res chain seq x y z
N MET A 1 11.26 24.28 13.00
CA MET A 1 11.94 23.71 11.83
C MET A 1 12.20 22.23 12.07
N GLU A 2 12.74 21.86 13.25
CA GLU A 2 12.94 20.46 13.67
C GLU A 2 11.70 19.57 13.51
N LEU A 3 10.53 19.94 14.06
CA LEU A 3 9.31 19.13 13.91
C LEU A 3 8.93 18.83 12.45
N LEU A 4 9.13 19.78 11.55
CA LEU A 4 8.77 19.64 10.13
C LEU A 4 9.78 18.75 9.40
N THR A 5 11.06 18.81 9.78
CA THR A 5 12.09 17.91 9.27
C THR A 5 11.96 16.48 9.80
N THR A 6 11.42 16.30 11.01
CA THR A 6 11.15 14.96 11.57
C THR A 6 9.89 14.34 10.97
N LEU A 7 8.84 15.14 10.72
CA LEU A 7 7.58 14.67 10.12
C LEU A 7 7.69 14.37 8.62
N PHE A 8 8.54 15.12 7.89
CA PHE A 8 8.78 14.93 6.46
C PHE A 8 10.29 14.77 6.20
N PRO A 9 10.86 13.57 6.43
CA PRO A 9 12.30 13.36 6.39
C PRO A 9 12.89 13.70 5.02
N GLY A 10 12.15 13.50 3.92
CA GLY A 10 12.62 13.82 2.57
C GLY A 10 12.80 15.31 2.31
N ILE A 11 11.97 16.18 2.93
CA ILE A 11 12.15 17.64 2.87
C ILE A 11 13.30 18.05 3.79
N GLY A 12 13.39 17.43 4.98
CA GLY A 12 14.48 17.70 5.92
C GLY A 12 15.86 17.36 5.35
N THR A 13 16.01 16.22 4.69
CA THR A 13 17.27 15.77 4.10
C THR A 13 17.68 16.61 2.89
N MET A 14 16.71 17.05 2.08
CA MET A 14 16.96 17.99 0.97
C MET A 14 17.54 19.33 1.44
N LEU A 15 17.12 19.83 2.60
CA LEU A 15 17.58 21.11 3.16
C LEU A 15 18.88 20.98 3.97
N ALA A 16 19.18 19.79 4.49
CA ALA A 16 20.38 19.53 5.30
C ALA A 16 21.64 19.20 4.48
N GLN A 17 21.49 18.89 3.19
CA GLN A 17 22.62 18.55 2.33
C GLN A 17 23.37 19.77 1.79
N GLU A 18 24.58 19.53 1.30
CA GLU A 18 25.32 20.54 0.55
C GLU A 18 24.46 21.12 -0.60
N PRO A 19 24.43 22.45 -0.78
CA PRO A 19 23.55 23.10 -1.76
C PRO A 19 23.73 22.56 -3.18
N ALA A 20 24.95 22.18 -3.56
CA ALA A 20 25.24 21.60 -4.87
C ALA A 20 24.55 20.24 -5.07
N ILE A 21 24.53 19.38 -4.04
CA ILE A 21 23.90 18.06 -4.09
C ILE A 21 22.38 18.20 -4.10
N ALA A 22 21.83 19.12 -3.30
CA ALA A 22 20.40 19.41 -3.28
C ALA A 22 19.91 19.91 -4.67
N ILE A 23 20.66 20.82 -5.31
CA ILE A 23 20.35 21.29 -6.67
C ILE A 23 20.46 20.15 -7.68
N ALA A 24 21.51 19.32 -7.60
CA ALA A 24 21.69 18.18 -8.50
C ALA A 24 20.52 17.18 -8.40
N ARG A 25 20.01 16.92 -7.19
CA ARG A 25 18.84 16.05 -6.98
C ARG A 25 17.58 16.61 -7.62
N VAL A 26 17.31 17.90 -7.46
CA VAL A 26 16.17 18.55 -8.11
C VAL A 26 16.29 18.45 -9.64
N VAL A 27 17.48 18.67 -10.18
CA VAL A 27 17.76 18.51 -11.62
C VAL A 27 17.52 17.06 -12.06
N LEU A 28 17.96 16.07 -11.29
CA LEU A 28 17.76 14.65 -11.59
C LEU A 28 16.29 14.21 -11.49
N ILE A 29 15.52 14.78 -10.56
CA ILE A 29 14.07 14.58 -10.48
C ILE A 29 13.42 15.10 -11.77
N VAL A 30 13.73 16.34 -12.17
CA VAL A 30 13.19 16.94 -13.40
C VAL A 30 13.62 16.14 -14.64
N ALA A 31 14.87 15.69 -14.71
CA ALA A 31 15.37 14.83 -15.78
C ALA A 31 14.63 13.48 -15.80
N GLY A 32 14.36 12.89 -14.63
CA GLY A 32 13.56 11.68 -14.48
C GLY A 32 12.14 11.84 -15.01
N PHE A 33 11.48 12.97 -14.71
CA PHE A 33 10.16 13.30 -15.29
C PHE A 33 10.22 13.41 -16.81
N ILE A 34 11.24 14.08 -17.35
CA ILE A 34 11.43 14.24 -18.80
C ILE A 34 11.63 12.88 -19.45
N LEU A 35 12.49 12.02 -18.91
CA LEU A 35 12.78 10.70 -19.47
C LEU A 35 11.57 9.77 -19.39
N ALA A 36 10.85 9.72 -18.26
CA ALA A 36 9.61 8.98 -18.14
C ALA A 36 8.56 9.46 -19.16
N TYR A 37 8.42 10.78 -19.33
CA TYR A 37 7.48 11.38 -20.29
C TYR A 37 7.88 11.14 -21.75
N MET A 38 9.17 11.17 -22.07
CA MET A 38 9.68 10.87 -23.42
C MET A 38 9.51 9.39 -23.78
N GLY A 39 9.68 8.49 -22.80
CA GLY A 39 9.35 7.06 -22.93
C GLY A 39 7.85 6.85 -23.16
N PHE A 40 7.01 7.52 -22.37
CA PHE A 40 5.54 7.47 -22.54
C PHE A 40 5.08 7.99 -23.91
N THR A 41 5.65 9.10 -24.39
CA THR A 41 5.34 9.65 -25.73
C THR A 41 5.99 8.88 -26.88
N ARG A 42 6.67 7.76 -26.61
CA ARG A 42 7.38 6.91 -27.57
C ARG A 42 8.43 7.64 -28.42
N LYS A 43 8.94 8.77 -27.93
CA LYS A 43 10.09 9.47 -28.55
C LYS A 43 11.41 8.79 -28.22
N LEU A 44 11.45 8.09 -27.09
CA LEU A 44 12.55 7.23 -26.64
C LEU A 44 12.00 5.84 -26.30
N GLU A 45 12.90 4.87 -26.15
CA GLU A 45 12.58 3.47 -25.86
C GLU A 45 11.78 3.32 -24.54
N PRO A 46 10.47 2.98 -24.59
CA PRO A 46 9.62 2.98 -23.40
C PRO A 46 10.05 1.94 -22.36
N LEU A 47 10.58 0.80 -22.83
CA LEU A 47 11.04 -0.31 -21.98
C LEU A 47 12.12 0.12 -20.99
N ILE A 48 12.97 1.07 -21.37
CA ILE A 48 14.07 1.51 -20.52
C ILE A 48 13.70 2.82 -19.82
N MET A 49 13.13 3.76 -20.57
CA MET A 49 12.99 5.14 -20.11
C MET A 49 11.90 5.34 -19.06
N VAL A 50 10.81 4.56 -19.10
CA VAL A 50 9.73 4.66 -18.11
C VAL A 50 10.19 4.15 -16.72
N PRO A 51 10.73 2.92 -16.57
CA PRO A 51 11.26 2.47 -15.29
C PRO A 51 12.44 3.32 -14.80
N MET A 52 13.36 3.70 -15.70
CA MET A 52 14.52 4.52 -15.35
C MET A 52 14.11 5.91 -14.85
N GLY A 53 13.17 6.57 -15.52
CA GLY A 53 12.67 7.89 -15.12
C GLY A 53 12.00 7.86 -13.75
N LEU A 54 11.15 6.87 -13.48
CA LEU A 54 10.52 6.68 -12.16
C LEU A 54 11.56 6.37 -11.07
N GLY A 55 12.53 5.50 -11.36
CA GLY A 55 13.64 5.19 -10.44
C GLY A 55 14.44 6.44 -10.09
N MET A 56 14.79 7.27 -11.08
CA MET A 56 15.51 8.53 -10.84
C MET A 56 14.70 9.52 -10.01
N ILE A 57 13.39 9.64 -10.22
CA ILE A 57 12.54 10.50 -9.39
C ILE A 57 12.56 10.00 -7.94
N CYS A 58 12.32 8.72 -7.72
CA CYS A 58 12.15 8.18 -6.37
C CYS A 58 13.45 8.11 -5.57
N VAL A 59 14.59 7.74 -6.18
CA VAL A 59 15.89 7.78 -5.49
C VAL A 59 16.28 9.20 -5.07
N ASN A 60 15.97 10.20 -5.90
CA ASN A 60 16.37 11.57 -5.60
C ASN A 60 15.35 12.29 -4.69
N ALA A 61 14.09 11.84 -4.63
CA ALA A 61 13.06 12.39 -3.76
C ALA A 61 12.98 11.69 -2.39
N GLY A 62 13.13 10.37 -2.35
CA GLY A 62 12.93 9.51 -1.17
C GLY A 62 14.16 9.33 -0.30
N VAL A 63 14.84 10.42 0.03
CA VAL A 63 16.08 10.38 0.81
C VAL A 63 15.78 10.59 2.29
N LEU A 64 16.42 9.80 3.14
CA LEU A 64 16.29 9.85 4.60
C LEU A 64 17.67 9.90 5.28
N PHE A 65 17.68 10.28 6.55
CA PHE A 65 18.81 10.02 7.43
C PHE A 65 18.75 8.56 7.87
N LEU A 66 19.82 7.81 7.61
CA LEU A 66 19.98 6.43 8.03
C LEU A 66 20.42 6.36 9.49
N SER A 67 20.37 5.16 10.09
CA SER A 67 20.65 4.92 11.51
C SER A 67 22.09 5.25 11.92
N ASP A 68 23.02 5.33 10.97
CA ASP A 68 24.41 5.74 11.15
C ASP A 68 24.63 7.27 11.00
N GLY A 69 23.55 8.03 10.76
CA GLY A 69 23.60 9.47 10.51
C GLY A 69 24.00 9.85 9.08
N SER A 70 24.23 8.87 8.20
CA SER A 70 24.47 9.11 6.78
C SER A 70 23.17 9.48 6.05
N ILE A 71 23.29 10.16 4.91
CA ILE A 71 22.12 10.55 4.11
C ILE A 71 22.03 9.59 2.92
N GLY A 72 21.00 8.74 2.92
CA GLY A 72 20.84 7.64 1.95
C GLY A 72 19.39 7.37 1.56
N THR A 73 19.15 6.28 0.83
CA THR A 73 17.81 5.87 0.39
C THR A 73 17.56 4.43 0.77
N LEU A 74 16.33 4.07 1.16
CA LEU A 74 15.94 2.67 1.38
C LEU A 74 15.87 1.85 0.09
N LEU A 75 15.96 2.50 -1.08
CA LEU A 75 15.93 1.84 -2.38
C LEU A 75 17.26 1.12 -2.67
N LEU A 76 18.38 1.72 -2.25
CA LEU A 76 19.72 1.19 -2.40
C LEU A 76 20.57 1.68 -1.21
N ASP A 77 20.83 0.79 -0.26
CA ASP A 77 21.74 1.04 0.86
C ASP A 77 22.60 -0.21 1.12
N PRO A 78 23.86 -0.22 0.66
CA PRO A 78 24.76 -1.35 0.91
C PRO A 78 25.24 -1.34 2.37
N LEU A 79 24.57 -2.12 3.21
CA LEU A 79 24.90 -2.27 4.64
C LEU A 79 26.20 -3.03 4.93
N VAL A 80 26.81 -3.69 3.94
CA VAL A 80 28.02 -4.52 4.11
C VAL A 80 29.01 -4.27 2.98
N SER A 81 30.27 -4.00 3.34
CA SER A 81 31.37 -3.76 2.38
C SER A 81 31.98 -5.04 1.79
N ASP A 82 31.81 -6.20 2.45
CA ASP A 82 32.24 -7.51 1.96
C ASP A 82 31.04 -8.50 1.85
N PRO A 83 30.47 -8.69 0.65
CA PRO A 83 29.32 -9.59 0.42
C PRO A 83 29.64 -11.07 0.69
N THR A 84 30.92 -11.43 0.80
CA THR A 84 31.38 -12.83 0.87
C THR A 84 31.06 -13.46 2.22
N GLU A 85 31.22 -12.71 3.32
CA GLU A 85 30.91 -13.17 4.68
C GLU A 85 29.40 -13.33 4.88
N LEU A 86 28.60 -12.41 4.32
CA LEU A 86 27.14 -12.50 4.26
C LEU A 86 26.70 -13.77 3.49
N MET A 87 27.28 -14.02 2.31
CA MET A 87 26.93 -15.19 1.49
C MET A 87 27.27 -16.52 2.15
N ASN A 88 28.27 -16.55 3.02
CA ASN A 88 28.64 -17.73 3.82
C ASN A 88 27.68 -17.97 5.01
N ILE A 89 27.17 -16.91 5.65
CA ILE A 89 26.13 -17.01 6.70
C ILE A 89 24.79 -17.48 6.10
N LEU A 90 24.54 -17.18 4.82
CA LEU A 90 23.34 -17.58 4.09
C LEU A 90 23.30 -19.08 3.69
N GLN A 91 24.30 -19.88 4.06
CA GLN A 91 24.34 -21.34 3.86
C GLN A 91 23.42 -22.08 4.86
N VAL A 92 22.64 -23.14 4.57
CA VAL A 92 21.95 -23.67 3.38
C VAL A 92 20.70 -24.38 3.92
N ASN A 93 19.51 -23.92 3.52
CA ASN A 93 18.25 -24.69 3.50
C ASN A 93 17.46 -24.21 2.27
N CYS A 94 16.70 -25.08 1.60
CA CYS A 94 16.03 -24.77 0.32
C CYS A 94 15.21 -23.46 0.34
N PHE A 95 14.57 -23.13 1.47
CA PHE A 95 13.77 -21.92 1.64
C PHE A 95 14.52 -20.71 2.22
N GLN A 96 15.73 -20.90 2.73
CA GLN A 96 16.50 -19.83 3.38
C GLN A 96 16.78 -18.65 2.44
N PRO A 97 17.17 -18.85 1.17
CA PRO A 97 17.36 -17.73 0.23
C PRO A 97 16.05 -17.01 -0.07
N ILE A 98 14.94 -17.74 -0.23
CA ILE A 98 13.62 -17.15 -0.46
C ILE A 98 13.23 -16.29 0.75
N TYR A 99 13.41 -16.81 1.97
CA TYR A 99 13.10 -16.07 3.18
C TYR A 99 13.98 -14.83 3.36
N ASN A 100 15.30 -14.94 3.18
CA ASN A 100 16.22 -13.84 3.41
C ASN A 100 16.09 -12.74 2.35
N PHE A 101 16.05 -13.11 1.06
CA PHE A 101 16.00 -12.13 -0.02
C PHE A 101 14.59 -11.60 -0.26
N MET A 102 13.56 -12.44 -0.16
CA MET A 102 12.20 -12.03 -0.51
C MET A 102 11.42 -11.52 0.71
N PHE A 103 11.50 -12.18 1.86
CA PHE A 103 10.73 -11.81 3.05
C PHE A 103 11.44 -10.81 3.95
N SER A 104 12.62 -11.15 4.44
CA SER A 104 13.33 -10.34 5.44
C SER A 104 13.76 -8.98 4.90
N ASN A 105 14.00 -8.88 3.58
CA ASN A 105 14.32 -7.63 2.89
C ASN A 105 13.09 -6.90 2.31
N GLY A 106 11.87 -7.39 2.55
CA GLY A 106 10.64 -6.77 2.01
C GLY A 106 10.49 -6.80 0.49
N LEU A 107 11.40 -7.44 -0.25
CA LEU A 107 11.38 -7.51 -1.71
C LEU A 107 10.08 -8.15 -2.24
N ILE A 108 9.55 -9.15 -1.54
CA ILE A 108 8.30 -9.80 -1.94
C ILE A 108 7.11 -8.86 -1.91
N ALA A 109 7.07 -7.93 -0.95
CA ALA A 109 6.03 -6.91 -0.88
C ALA A 109 6.11 -5.98 -2.09
N CYS A 110 7.33 -5.54 -2.46
CA CYS A 110 7.57 -4.74 -3.66
C CYS A 110 7.15 -5.47 -4.95
N LEU A 111 7.50 -6.75 -5.11
CA LEU A 111 7.12 -7.54 -6.28
C LEU A 111 5.60 -7.71 -6.41
N VAL A 112 4.92 -8.00 -5.30
CA VAL A 112 3.45 -8.08 -5.26
C VAL A 112 2.83 -6.73 -5.58
N PHE A 113 3.34 -5.63 -5.03
CA PHE A 113 2.86 -4.27 -5.31
C PHE A 113 3.02 -3.84 -6.77
N MET A 114 4.12 -4.23 -7.43
CA MET A 114 4.26 -4.01 -8.87
C MET A 114 3.16 -4.71 -9.67
N GLY A 115 2.83 -5.95 -9.31
CA GLY A 115 1.74 -6.70 -9.94
C GLY A 115 0.35 -6.09 -9.66
N ILE A 116 0.07 -5.70 -8.42
CA ILE A 116 -1.18 -5.02 -8.03
C ILE A 116 -1.31 -3.68 -8.76
N GLY A 117 -0.24 -2.91 -8.85
CA GLY A 117 -0.18 -1.66 -9.60
C GLY A 117 -0.49 -1.86 -11.09
N ALA A 118 0.07 -2.90 -11.70
CA ALA A 118 -0.19 -3.24 -13.10
C ALA A 118 -1.65 -3.65 -13.36
N GLN A 119 -2.36 -4.21 -12.37
CA GLN A 119 -3.79 -4.53 -12.48
C GLN A 119 -4.72 -3.34 -12.13
N SER A 120 -4.20 -2.30 -11.50
CA SER A 120 -5.00 -1.20 -10.94
C SER A 120 -5.52 -0.24 -12.01
N GLU A 121 -6.79 0.17 -11.89
CA GLU A 121 -7.45 1.13 -12.79
C GLU A 121 -7.67 2.49 -12.12
N ILE A 122 -6.79 3.46 -12.41
CA ILE A 122 -6.81 4.78 -11.76
C ILE A 122 -7.84 5.76 -12.34
N SER A 123 -8.47 5.42 -13.46
CA SER A 123 -9.44 6.28 -14.15
C SER A 123 -10.56 6.77 -13.22
N PHE A 124 -11.08 5.90 -12.36
CA PHE A 124 -12.16 6.25 -11.43
C PHE A 124 -11.71 7.13 -10.27
N LEU A 125 -10.50 6.90 -9.77
CA LEU A 125 -9.89 7.75 -8.76
C LEU A 125 -9.73 9.17 -9.30
N LEU A 126 -9.27 9.31 -10.54
CA LEU A 126 -9.09 10.61 -11.19
C LEU A 126 -10.40 11.31 -11.54
N ALA A 127 -11.43 10.54 -11.88
CA ALA A 127 -12.74 11.08 -12.21
C ALA A 127 -13.49 11.66 -11.00
N LYS A 128 -13.40 10.98 -9.85
CA LYS A 128 -14.12 11.34 -8.62
C LYS A 128 -13.20 11.28 -7.39
N PRO A 129 -12.13 12.08 -7.33
CA PRO A 129 -11.07 11.96 -6.32
C PRO A 129 -11.60 12.13 -4.90
N TRP A 130 -12.45 13.14 -4.67
CA TRP A 130 -13.02 13.40 -3.34
C TRP A 130 -13.88 12.26 -2.80
N THR A 131 -14.60 11.54 -3.67
CA THR A 131 -15.40 10.39 -3.25
C THR A 131 -14.48 9.25 -2.77
N SER A 132 -13.46 8.92 -3.56
CA SER A 132 -12.52 7.85 -3.25
C SER A 132 -11.68 8.15 -2.00
N ILE A 133 -11.18 9.38 -1.88
CA ILE A 133 -10.38 9.82 -0.73
C ILE A 133 -11.20 9.78 0.56
N THR A 134 -12.44 10.28 0.53
CA THR A 134 -13.29 10.26 1.73
C THR A 134 -13.53 8.84 2.20
N ILE A 135 -13.91 7.93 1.29
CA ILE A 135 -14.16 6.52 1.64
C ILE A 135 -12.89 5.85 2.18
N ALA A 136 -11.74 6.09 1.55
CA ALA A 136 -10.46 5.53 2.00
C ALA A 136 -10.05 6.03 3.39
N LEU A 137 -10.18 7.34 3.66
CA LEU A 137 -9.86 7.92 4.98
C LEU A 137 -10.73 7.33 6.10
N PHE A 138 -12.02 7.14 5.84
CA PHE A 138 -12.91 6.51 6.80
C PHE A 138 -12.63 5.00 6.95
N ALA A 139 -12.18 4.32 5.90
CA ALA A 139 -11.78 2.92 5.99
C ALA A 139 -10.49 2.72 6.82
N GLU A 140 -9.58 3.70 6.83
CA GLU A 140 -8.38 3.68 7.67
C GLU A 140 -8.65 3.91 9.16
N LEU A 141 -9.89 4.15 9.57
CA LEU A 141 -10.26 4.36 10.97
C LEU A 141 -9.81 3.17 11.85
N GLY A 142 -9.90 1.94 11.34
CA GLY A 142 -9.45 0.77 12.11
C GLY A 142 -7.95 0.74 12.33
N THR A 143 -7.15 1.32 11.44
CA THR A 143 -5.69 1.46 11.62
C THR A 143 -5.40 2.38 12.81
N PHE A 144 -5.97 3.59 12.83
CA PHE A 144 -5.71 4.55 13.91
C PHE A 144 -6.33 4.15 15.26
N VAL A 145 -7.54 3.58 15.26
CA VAL A 145 -8.16 3.11 16.51
C VAL A 145 -7.40 1.94 17.10
N THR A 146 -6.93 1.00 16.26
CA THR A 146 -6.14 -0.15 16.74
C THR A 146 -4.81 0.28 17.32
N LEU A 147 -4.18 1.33 16.79
CA LEU A 147 -2.97 1.91 17.40
C LEU A 147 -3.25 2.36 18.85
N ALA A 148 -4.30 3.17 19.05
CA ALA A 148 -4.65 3.69 20.37
C ALA A 148 -5.05 2.57 21.36
N VAL A 149 -5.84 1.60 20.88
CA VAL A 149 -6.26 0.44 21.68
C VAL A 149 -5.05 -0.45 21.99
N GLY A 150 -4.18 -0.72 21.01
CA GLY A 150 -2.98 -1.54 21.17
C GLY A 150 -2.02 -1.01 22.23
N MET A 151 -1.79 0.31 22.24
CA MET A 151 -1.02 0.98 23.30
C MET A 151 -1.71 0.83 24.66
N GLY A 152 -3.04 0.94 24.72
CA GLY A 152 -3.82 0.72 25.95
C GLY A 152 -3.76 -0.73 26.48
N PHE A 153 -3.54 -1.72 25.60
CA PHE A 153 -3.33 -3.13 25.95
C PHE A 153 -1.90 -3.47 26.39
N GLY A 154 -1.03 -2.45 26.49
CA GLY A 154 0.35 -2.56 26.96
C GLY A 154 1.32 -3.09 25.92
N LEU A 155 1.02 -2.97 24.62
CA LEU A 155 2.01 -3.18 23.56
C LEU A 155 2.96 -1.98 23.50
N GLU A 156 4.23 -2.25 23.17
CA GLU A 156 5.17 -1.17 22.87
C GLU A 156 4.71 -0.36 21.65
N PRO A 157 5.03 0.94 21.56
CA PRO A 157 4.57 1.79 20.44
C PRO A 157 4.86 1.20 19.06
N GLY A 158 6.05 0.63 18.84
CA GLY A 158 6.42 -0.04 17.59
C GLY A 158 5.57 -1.26 17.28
N GLN A 159 5.34 -2.12 18.28
CA GLN A 159 4.47 -3.29 18.15
C GLN A 159 3.02 -2.90 17.90
N ALA A 160 2.50 -1.90 18.61
CA ALA A 160 1.15 -1.37 18.41
C ALA A 160 0.97 -0.79 17.00
N ALA A 161 1.97 -0.06 16.48
CA ALA A 161 1.96 0.47 15.13
C ALA A 161 1.99 -0.62 14.06
N ALA A 162 2.83 -1.65 14.23
CA ALA A 162 2.87 -2.80 13.33
C ALA A 162 1.52 -3.53 13.28
N VAL A 163 0.92 -3.82 14.44
CA VAL A 163 -0.39 -4.48 14.53
C VAL A 163 -1.51 -3.59 13.98
N ALA A 164 -1.45 -2.28 14.22
CA ALA A 164 -2.43 -1.32 13.74
C ALA A 164 -2.56 -1.34 12.21
N THR A 165 -1.46 -1.50 11.47
CA THR A 165 -1.51 -1.56 10.00
C THR A 165 -2.34 -2.71 9.44
N ILE A 166 -2.65 -3.75 10.23
CA ILE A 166 -3.60 -4.81 9.85
C ILE A 166 -4.97 -4.19 9.47
N GLY A 167 -5.34 -3.08 10.10
CA GLY A 167 -6.57 -2.34 9.81
C GLY A 167 -6.69 -1.86 8.37
N GLY A 168 -5.58 -1.58 7.68
CA GLY A 168 -5.60 -1.24 6.26
C GLY A 168 -6.14 -2.40 5.40
N ALA A 169 -5.90 -3.65 5.84
CA ALA A 169 -6.11 -4.88 5.08
C ALA A 169 -5.20 -4.99 3.83
N ASP A 170 -4.00 -4.42 3.94
CA ASP A 170 -2.98 -4.47 2.90
C ASP A 170 -1.79 -5.32 3.37
N GLY A 171 -1.78 -6.59 2.97
CA GLY A 171 -0.79 -7.57 3.43
C GLY A 171 0.66 -7.13 3.22
N PRO A 172 1.07 -6.68 2.02
CA PRO A 172 2.42 -6.19 1.79
C PRO A 172 2.79 -4.97 2.65
N MET A 173 1.85 -4.05 2.91
CA MET A 173 2.12 -2.90 3.79
C MET A 173 2.31 -3.33 5.26
N VAL A 174 1.51 -4.30 5.72
CA VAL A 174 1.66 -4.86 7.08
C VAL A 174 3.00 -5.57 7.24
N LEU A 175 3.38 -6.38 6.25
CA LEU A 175 4.66 -7.06 6.23
C LEU A 175 5.82 -6.05 6.29
N PHE A 176 5.78 -5.01 5.48
CA PHE A 176 6.81 -3.98 5.47
C PHE A 176 6.89 -3.18 6.78
N THR A 177 5.75 -2.75 7.31
CA THR A 177 5.71 -1.96 8.56
C THR A 177 6.21 -2.79 9.74
N SER A 178 5.82 -4.07 9.79
CA SER A 178 6.23 -4.96 10.88
C SER A 178 7.72 -5.32 10.82
N LEU A 179 8.33 -5.46 9.64
CA LEU A 179 9.78 -5.64 9.51
C LEU A 179 10.58 -4.46 10.08
N ILE A 180 10.07 -3.24 9.94
CA ILE A 180 10.76 -2.03 10.42
C ILE A 180 10.49 -1.79 11.91
N GLN A 181 9.24 -1.98 12.35
CA GLN A 181 8.80 -1.54 13.69
C GLN A 181 8.80 -2.63 14.76
N ALA A 182 8.67 -3.89 14.37
CA ALA A 182 8.58 -5.02 15.29
C ALA A 182 9.20 -6.28 14.64
N PRO A 183 10.52 -6.27 14.34
CA PRO A 183 11.20 -7.37 13.66
C PRO A 183 11.18 -8.69 14.44
N GLU A 184 10.82 -8.67 15.72
CA GLU A 184 10.59 -9.85 16.54
C GLU A 184 9.18 -10.44 16.40
N LEU A 185 8.19 -9.62 16.00
CA LEU A 185 6.79 -10.02 15.82
C LEU A 185 6.33 -9.98 14.36
N PHE A 186 7.20 -9.65 13.40
CA PHE A 186 6.79 -9.49 12.00
C PHE A 186 6.20 -10.77 11.39
N VAL A 187 6.73 -11.94 11.76
CA VAL A 187 6.21 -13.25 11.30
C VAL A 187 4.76 -13.46 11.75
N PRO A 188 4.44 -13.47 13.07
CA PRO A 188 3.06 -13.67 13.50
C PRO A 188 2.12 -12.56 13.02
N ILE A 189 2.56 -11.30 12.98
CA ILE A 189 1.76 -10.18 12.45
C ILE A 189 1.42 -10.41 10.97
N SER A 190 2.41 -10.81 10.16
CA SER A 190 2.21 -11.06 8.73
C SER A 190 1.27 -12.24 8.50
N ILE A 191 1.47 -13.36 9.19
CA ILE A 191 0.60 -14.54 9.09
C ILE A 191 -0.86 -14.16 9.41
N ILE A 192 -1.06 -13.46 10.53
CA ILE A 192 -2.38 -13.01 10.97
C ILE A 192 -3.02 -12.07 9.93
N ALA A 193 -2.26 -11.11 9.41
CA ALA A 193 -2.76 -10.19 8.40
C ALA A 193 -3.27 -10.94 7.15
N TYR A 194 -2.46 -11.81 6.55
CA TYR A 194 -2.87 -12.56 5.35
C TYR A 194 -4.00 -13.56 5.59
N LEU A 195 -4.03 -14.21 6.76
CA LEU A 195 -5.18 -15.05 7.17
C LEU A 195 -6.45 -14.21 7.25
N TYR A 196 -6.36 -13.01 7.81
CA TYR A 196 -7.52 -12.16 7.99
C TYR A 196 -8.02 -11.51 6.71
N LEU A 197 -7.13 -11.20 5.77
CA LEU A 197 -7.53 -10.81 4.41
C LEU A 197 -8.45 -11.88 3.79
N SER A 198 -8.18 -13.16 4.04
CA SER A 198 -9.06 -14.25 3.59
C SER A 198 -10.38 -14.30 4.37
N LEU A 199 -10.36 -14.01 5.68
CA LEU A 199 -11.58 -13.89 6.49
C LEU A 199 -12.46 -12.70 6.10
N THR A 200 -11.94 -11.66 5.44
CA THR A 200 -12.78 -10.56 4.93
C THR A 200 -13.86 -11.04 3.96
N TYR A 201 -13.56 -12.06 3.13
CA TYR A 201 -14.56 -12.70 2.25
C TYR A 201 -15.74 -13.27 3.03
N GLY A 202 -15.48 -13.84 4.21
CA GLY A 202 -16.49 -14.39 5.09
C GLY A 202 -17.21 -13.32 5.91
N GLY A 203 -16.45 -12.42 6.56
CA GLY A 203 -16.97 -11.49 7.56
C GLY A 203 -17.67 -10.25 6.99
N TYR A 204 -17.10 -9.63 5.95
CA TYR A 204 -17.62 -8.36 5.44
C TYR A 204 -19.02 -8.45 4.80
N PRO A 205 -19.45 -9.54 4.14
CA PRO A 205 -20.84 -9.69 3.70
C PRO A 205 -21.85 -9.53 4.85
N TYR A 206 -21.55 -10.07 6.03
CA TYR A 206 -22.42 -9.93 7.19
C TYR A 206 -22.44 -8.48 7.69
N LEU A 207 -21.27 -7.83 7.73
CA LEU A 207 -21.15 -6.44 8.13
C LEU A 207 -21.92 -5.49 7.20
N ILE A 208 -21.82 -5.71 5.88
CA ILE A 208 -22.59 -4.97 4.87
C ILE A 208 -24.09 -5.13 5.09
N ARG A 209 -24.55 -6.37 5.32
CA ARG A 209 -25.97 -6.67 5.57
C ARG A 209 -26.49 -6.05 6.88
N LEU A 210 -25.62 -5.92 7.88
CA LEU A 210 -25.95 -5.33 9.17
C LEU A 210 -26.09 -3.80 9.09
N LEU A 211 -25.16 -3.12 8.41
CA LEU A 211 -25.08 -1.66 8.35
C LEU A 211 -25.79 -1.02 7.16
N VAL A 212 -26.05 -1.78 6.09
CA VAL A 212 -26.72 -1.28 4.88
C VAL A 212 -28.00 -2.09 4.61
N PRO A 213 -29.19 -1.52 4.88
CA PRO A 213 -30.46 -2.20 4.60
C PRO A 213 -30.63 -2.50 3.11
N LYS A 214 -31.40 -3.58 2.81
CA LYS A 214 -31.71 -4.06 1.43
C LYS A 214 -32.00 -2.93 0.43
N LYS A 215 -32.85 -1.98 0.83
CA LYS A 215 -33.28 -0.85 0.00
C LYS A 215 -32.12 -0.03 -0.58
N TYR A 216 -31.02 0.12 0.17
CA TYR A 216 -29.88 0.95 -0.25
C TYR A 216 -28.79 0.16 -0.97
N ARG A 217 -28.77 -1.17 -0.82
CA ARG A 217 -27.74 -2.04 -1.42
C ARG A 217 -27.89 -2.18 -2.93
N GLY A 218 -29.12 -2.17 -3.45
CA GLY A 218 -29.41 -2.26 -4.88
C GLY A 218 -29.41 -0.91 -5.63
N ILE A 219 -28.97 0.18 -5.00
CA ILE A 219 -28.88 1.49 -5.66
C ILE A 219 -27.81 1.40 -6.74
N ASP A 220 -28.22 1.62 -7.99
CA ASP A 220 -27.28 1.77 -9.08
C ASP A 220 -26.57 3.11 -8.99
N VAL A 221 -25.32 3.15 -9.44
CA VAL A 221 -24.57 4.39 -9.53
C VAL A 221 -24.41 4.69 -11.00
N GLU A 222 -24.92 5.83 -11.46
CA GLU A 222 -24.67 6.27 -12.83
C GLU A 222 -23.17 6.47 -13.03
N VAL A 223 -22.55 5.48 -13.69
CA VAL A 223 -21.15 5.50 -14.06
C VAL A 223 -21.07 5.84 -15.54
N TYR A 224 -20.92 7.13 -15.85
CA TYR A 224 -20.31 7.50 -17.12
C TYR A 224 -18.85 7.03 -17.06
N PRO A 225 -18.38 6.19 -17.99
CA PRO A 225 -16.97 5.83 -18.04
C PRO A 225 -16.18 7.13 -18.14
N PRO A 226 -15.32 7.43 -17.15
CA PRO A 226 -14.63 8.69 -17.18
C PRO A 226 -13.60 8.64 -18.30
N GLU A 227 -13.77 9.52 -19.29
CA GLU A 227 -12.82 9.72 -20.39
C GLU A 227 -11.58 10.47 -19.87
N VAL A 228 -10.87 9.90 -18.89
CA VAL A 228 -9.60 10.48 -18.44
C VAL A 228 -8.54 10.15 -19.48
N PRO A 229 -7.90 11.16 -20.11
CA PRO A 229 -6.87 10.91 -21.10
C PRO A 229 -5.73 10.09 -20.48
N GLN A 230 -5.24 9.08 -21.20
CA GLN A 230 -4.11 8.24 -20.79
C GLN A 230 -2.88 9.07 -20.36
N LYS A 231 -2.63 10.17 -21.07
CA LYS A 231 -1.57 11.14 -20.70
C LYS A 231 -1.76 11.72 -19.30
N THR A 232 -2.98 12.08 -18.93
CA THR A 232 -3.30 12.60 -17.59
C THR A 232 -3.10 11.53 -16.53
N LYS A 233 -3.49 10.29 -16.84
CA LYS A 233 -3.31 9.13 -15.95
C LYS A 233 -1.83 8.88 -15.67
N PHE A 234 -1.01 8.82 -16.72
CA PHE A 234 0.43 8.64 -16.60
C PHE A 234 1.09 9.78 -15.83
N ILE A 235 0.81 11.04 -16.17
CA ILE A 235 1.39 12.20 -15.45
C ILE A 235 1.00 12.18 -13.97
N PHE A 236 -0.26 11.86 -13.66
CA PHE A 236 -0.71 11.72 -12.28
C PHE A 236 0.09 10.66 -11.53
N CYS A 237 0.31 9.47 -12.11
CA CYS A 237 1.13 8.43 -11.49
C CYS A 237 2.54 8.93 -11.15
N VAL A 238 3.23 9.54 -12.12
CA VAL A 238 4.61 9.99 -11.93
C VAL A 238 4.68 11.12 -10.89
N VAL A 239 3.75 12.08 -10.93
CA VAL A 239 3.69 13.21 -9.98
C VAL A 239 3.38 12.73 -8.57
N VAL A 240 2.34 11.91 -8.40
CA VAL A 240 1.93 11.40 -7.08
C VAL A 240 3.01 10.50 -6.49
N CYS A 241 3.62 9.63 -7.30
CA CYS A 241 4.76 8.82 -6.87
C CYS A 241 5.91 9.70 -6.34
N GLY A 242 6.31 10.73 -7.10
CA GLY A 242 7.37 11.65 -6.68
C GLY A 242 7.02 12.42 -5.39
N VAL A 243 5.79 12.94 -5.30
CA VAL A 243 5.32 13.67 -4.11
C VAL A 243 5.25 12.77 -2.88
N LEU A 244 4.71 11.56 -3.00
CA LEU A 244 4.61 10.63 -1.88
C LEU A 244 5.99 10.13 -1.43
N CYS A 245 6.91 9.86 -2.36
CA CYS A 245 8.30 9.53 -2.00
C CYS A 245 9.02 10.68 -1.29
N LEU A 246 8.78 11.93 -1.71
CA LEU A 246 9.34 13.11 -1.05
C LEU A 246 8.80 13.30 0.37
N LEU A 247 7.50 13.10 0.55
CA LEU A 247 6.85 13.27 1.86
C LEU A 247 7.13 12.09 2.79
N LEU A 248 7.15 10.87 2.26
CA LEU A 248 7.21 9.61 3.02
C LEU A 248 8.32 8.70 2.47
N PRO A 249 9.60 9.07 2.65
CA PRO A 249 10.73 8.31 2.12
C PRO A 249 10.78 6.88 2.69
N MET A 250 10.27 6.67 3.90
CA MET A 250 10.19 5.34 4.53
C MET A 250 9.30 4.36 3.76
N ALA A 251 8.27 4.83 3.06
CA ALA A 251 7.38 3.99 2.24
C ALA A 251 7.76 4.00 0.75
N ALA A 252 8.84 4.69 0.36
CA ALA A 252 9.24 4.88 -1.03
C ALA A 252 9.41 3.57 -1.83
N PRO A 253 9.97 2.47 -1.28
CA PRO A 253 10.07 1.20 -2.01
C PRO A 253 8.72 0.65 -2.46
N LEU A 254 7.69 0.72 -1.60
CA LEU A 254 6.35 0.23 -1.92
C LEU A 254 5.60 1.18 -2.84
N ILE A 255 5.69 2.49 -2.57
CA ILE A 255 5.09 3.53 -3.41
C ILE A 255 5.63 3.41 -4.84
N LEU A 256 6.95 3.37 -5.01
CA LEU A 256 7.60 3.21 -6.31
C LEU A 256 7.14 1.92 -6.99
N SER A 257 7.14 0.80 -6.26
CA SER A 257 6.71 -0.50 -6.80
C SER A 257 5.29 -0.45 -7.34
N PHE A 258 4.34 0.09 -6.57
CA PHE A 258 2.96 0.25 -7.02
C PHE A 258 2.85 1.14 -8.26
N PHE A 259 3.45 2.35 -8.22
CA PHE A 259 3.31 3.32 -9.31
C PHE A 259 4.09 2.92 -10.57
N ILE A 260 5.17 2.12 -10.48
CA ILE A 260 5.79 1.50 -11.66
C ILE A 260 4.79 0.59 -12.36
N GLY A 261 4.07 -0.27 -11.61
CA GLY A 261 3.05 -1.14 -12.17
C GLY A 261 1.97 -0.35 -12.92
N VAL A 262 1.44 0.70 -12.28
CA VAL A 262 0.43 1.57 -12.92
C VAL A 262 1.01 2.30 -14.13
N ALA A 263 2.24 2.81 -14.06
CA ALA A 263 2.87 3.52 -15.16
C ALA A 263 3.16 2.63 -16.36
N VAL A 264 3.55 1.37 -16.15
CA VAL A 264 3.74 0.36 -17.21
C VAL A 264 2.42 0.08 -17.92
N LYS A 265 1.33 -0.11 -17.16
CA LYS A 265 -0.02 -0.28 -17.69
C LYS A 265 -0.46 0.94 -18.52
N GLU A 266 -0.34 2.14 -17.93
CA GLU A 266 -0.76 3.38 -18.60
C GLU A 266 0.15 3.77 -19.77
N ALA A 267 1.41 3.30 -19.82
CA ALA A 267 2.29 3.45 -20.98
C ALA A 267 2.04 2.39 -22.08
N GLU A 268 1.13 1.44 -21.86
CA GLU A 268 0.79 0.33 -22.77
C GLU A 268 2.00 -0.52 -23.19
N ILE A 269 2.93 -0.75 -22.24
CA ILE A 269 4.09 -1.61 -22.48
C ILE A 269 3.67 -3.06 -22.25
N LEU A 270 3.01 -3.65 -23.25
CA LEU A 270 2.38 -4.99 -23.16
C LEU A 270 3.30 -6.09 -22.61
N PRO A 271 4.58 -6.23 -23.03
CA PRO A 271 5.44 -7.28 -22.51
C PRO A 271 5.69 -7.17 -21.00
N PHE A 272 5.86 -5.95 -20.49
CA PHE A 272 6.04 -5.72 -19.05
C PHE A 272 4.73 -5.81 -18.29
N GLN A 273 3.62 -5.36 -18.87
CA GLN A 273 2.31 -5.50 -18.26
C GLN A 273 1.99 -6.98 -18.04
N GLU A 274 2.16 -7.83 -19.06
CA GLU A 274 1.90 -9.28 -18.92
C GLU A 274 2.86 -9.94 -17.92
N LEU A 275 4.15 -9.57 -17.96
CA LEU A 275 5.14 -10.06 -17.00
C LEU A 275 4.78 -9.67 -15.56
N LEU A 276 4.38 -8.43 -15.30
CA LEU A 276 4.03 -7.95 -13.97
C LEU A 276 2.71 -8.56 -13.47
N GLU A 277 1.66 -8.54 -14.28
CA GLU A 277 0.31 -8.98 -13.90
C GLU A 277 0.21 -10.49 -13.69
N LYS A 278 0.86 -11.30 -14.54
CA LYS A 278 0.74 -12.76 -14.53
C LYS A 278 2.00 -13.45 -14.05
N GLY A 279 3.17 -13.02 -14.51
CA GLY A 279 4.44 -13.68 -14.16
C GLY A 279 4.85 -13.39 -12.72
N ILE A 280 5.23 -12.15 -12.46
CA ILE A 280 5.81 -11.70 -11.19
C ILE A 280 4.77 -11.76 -10.07
N LEU A 281 3.52 -11.33 -10.31
CA LEU A 281 2.49 -11.36 -9.28
C LEU A 281 2.20 -12.77 -8.78
N TYR A 282 1.95 -13.73 -9.67
CA TYR A 282 1.63 -15.11 -9.24
C TYR A 282 2.85 -15.83 -8.67
N PHE A 283 4.04 -15.61 -9.23
CA PHE A 283 5.28 -16.10 -8.65
C PHE A 283 5.43 -15.61 -7.20
N SER A 284 5.32 -14.30 -6.99
CA SER A 284 5.49 -13.68 -5.67
C SER A 284 4.40 -14.12 -4.71
N THR A 285 3.14 -14.19 -5.16
CA THR A 285 2.01 -14.64 -4.34
C THR A 285 2.17 -16.10 -3.89
N PHE A 286 2.64 -16.98 -4.78
CA PHE A 286 2.90 -18.38 -4.44
C PHE A 286 3.96 -18.52 -3.36
N PHE A 287 5.13 -17.89 -3.54
CA PHE A 287 6.20 -17.94 -2.56
C PHE A 287 5.86 -17.20 -1.27
N LEU A 288 5.06 -16.13 -1.35
CA LEU A 288 4.53 -15.42 -0.19
C LEU A 288 3.68 -16.35 0.67
N GLY A 289 2.68 -17.00 0.07
CA GLY A 289 1.82 -17.93 0.79
C GLY A 289 2.58 -19.14 1.35
N LEU A 290 3.48 -19.72 0.55
CA LEU A 290 4.27 -20.89 0.94
C LEU A 290 5.23 -20.57 2.09
N THR A 291 5.99 -19.48 2.00
CA THR A 291 6.94 -19.09 3.05
C THR A 291 6.22 -18.66 4.32
N LEU A 292 5.11 -17.92 4.26
CA LEU A 292 4.29 -17.63 5.45
C LEU A 292 3.77 -18.91 6.11
N GLY A 293 3.34 -19.90 5.31
CA GLY A 293 2.93 -21.20 5.82
C GLY A 293 4.06 -21.95 6.52
N ILE A 294 5.28 -21.90 5.99
CA ILE A 294 6.47 -22.52 6.58
C ILE A 294 6.87 -21.81 7.88
N LEU A 295 6.72 -20.49 7.95
CA LEU A 295 7.01 -19.68 9.14
C LEU A 295 5.96 -19.81 10.24
N CYS A 296 4.82 -20.43 9.95
CA CYS A 296 3.71 -20.61 10.88
C CYS A 296 3.97 -21.80 11.83
N GLU A 297 4.92 -21.65 12.75
CA GLU A 297 5.26 -22.68 13.73
C GLU A 297 4.33 -22.62 14.96
N ALA A 298 3.94 -23.78 15.50
CA ALA A 298 3.02 -23.86 16.65
C ALA A 298 3.52 -23.10 17.89
N SER A 299 4.84 -23.09 18.12
CA SER A 299 5.50 -22.35 19.21
C SER A 299 5.26 -20.84 19.09
N THR A 300 5.27 -20.30 17.86
CA THR A 300 5.00 -18.88 17.60
C THR A 300 3.52 -18.52 17.78
N LEU A 301 2.59 -19.41 17.41
CA LEU A 301 1.15 -19.14 17.54
C LEU A 301 0.62 -19.23 18.97
N LEU A 302 1.25 -20.06 19.81
CA LEU A 302 0.83 -20.25 21.21
C LEU A 302 1.39 -19.17 22.16
N ASP A 303 2.18 -18.23 21.66
CA ASP A 303 2.66 -17.10 22.45
C ASP A 303 1.51 -16.19 22.87
N THR A 304 1.52 -15.78 24.13
CA THR A 304 0.51 -14.88 24.70
C THR A 304 0.52 -13.50 24.02
N ALA A 305 1.65 -13.04 23.50
CA ALA A 305 1.74 -11.83 22.70
C ALA A 305 0.94 -11.97 21.39
N VAL A 306 0.99 -13.13 20.74
CA VAL A 306 0.31 -13.39 19.46
C VAL A 306 -1.20 -13.45 19.62
N ILE A 307 -1.70 -13.93 20.75
CA ILE A 307 -3.15 -13.87 21.07
C ILE A 307 -3.64 -12.41 21.12
N LYS A 308 -2.85 -11.49 21.68
CA LYS A 308 -3.20 -10.05 21.69
C LYS A 308 -3.26 -9.50 20.26
N ILE A 309 -2.29 -9.84 19.42
CA ILE A 309 -2.22 -9.43 18.01
C ILE A 309 -3.43 -9.93 17.23
N LEU A 310 -3.82 -11.19 17.48
CA LEU A 310 -4.97 -11.84 16.86
C LEU A 310 -6.26 -11.06 17.17
N ILE A 311 -6.52 -10.78 18.45
CA ILE A 311 -7.71 -10.02 18.86
C ILE A 311 -7.70 -8.60 18.26
N LEU A 312 -6.56 -7.91 18.33
CA LEU A 312 -6.41 -6.56 17.81
C LEU A 312 -6.58 -6.50 16.29
N GLY A 313 -6.07 -7.49 15.54
CA GLY A 313 -6.22 -7.53 14.08
C GLY A 313 -7.67 -7.75 13.62
N ILE A 314 -8.43 -8.60 14.31
CA ILE A 314 -9.87 -8.77 14.03
C ILE A 314 -10.62 -7.48 14.33
N LEU A 315 -10.33 -6.87 15.47
CA LEU A 315 -10.90 -5.59 15.86
C LEU A 315 -10.58 -4.50 14.82
N ALA A 316 -9.33 -4.42 14.37
CA ALA A 316 -8.87 -3.48 13.35
C ALA A 316 -9.69 -3.59 12.08
N LEU A 317 -9.80 -4.80 11.52
CA LEU A 317 -10.52 -5.04 10.27
C LEU A 317 -12.02 -4.82 10.39
N ALA A 318 -12.61 -5.15 11.55
CA ALA A 318 -14.00 -4.88 11.83
C ALA A 318 -14.27 -3.37 11.87
N ILE A 319 -13.43 -2.62 12.59
CA ILE A 319 -13.55 -1.16 12.70
C ILE A 319 -13.30 -0.49 11.34
N SER A 320 -12.31 -0.94 10.56
CA SER A 320 -12.09 -0.45 9.20
C SER A 320 -13.27 -0.71 8.28
N GLY A 321 -13.89 -1.89 8.35
CA GLY A 321 -15.09 -2.20 7.59
C GLY A 321 -16.28 -1.33 7.99
N VAL A 322 -16.49 -1.10 9.29
CA VAL A 322 -17.52 -0.18 9.81
C VAL A 322 -17.24 1.24 9.35
N GLY A 323 -15.99 1.70 9.51
CA GLY A 323 -15.53 3.03 9.10
C GLY A 323 -15.76 3.27 7.62
N GLY A 324 -15.32 2.35 6.76
CA GLY A 324 -15.55 2.43 5.32
C GLY A 324 -17.03 2.52 4.96
N LEU A 325 -17.90 1.70 5.58
CA LEU A 325 -19.36 1.76 5.36
C LEU A 325 -19.98 3.07 5.86
N VAL A 326 -19.52 3.61 6.98
CA VAL A 326 -19.89 4.96 7.45
C VAL A 326 -19.47 6.01 6.43
N GLY A 327 -18.26 5.92 5.87
CA GLY A 327 -17.80 6.76 4.77
C GLY A 327 -18.71 6.66 3.54
N GLY A 328 -19.18 5.47 3.20
CA GLY A 328 -20.19 5.25 2.15
C GLY A 328 -21.51 5.95 2.42
N TRP A 329 -22.00 5.92 3.66
CA TRP A 329 -23.20 6.66 4.09
C TRP A 329 -23.01 8.18 4.07
N VAL A 330 -21.85 8.67 4.48
CA VAL A 330 -21.51 10.09 4.38
C VAL A 330 -21.55 10.54 2.92
N MET A 331 -20.96 9.75 2.01
CA MET A 331 -21.01 10.04 0.58
C MET A 331 -22.42 9.99 0.00
N TYR A 332 -23.27 9.09 0.49
CA TYR A 332 -24.69 9.04 0.14
C TYR A 332 -25.42 10.35 0.45
N LEU A 333 -25.18 10.92 1.63
CA LEU A 333 -25.78 12.19 2.04
C LEU A 333 -25.23 13.36 1.21
N ILE A 334 -23.91 13.43 1.02
CA ILE A 334 -23.24 14.50 0.24
C ILE A 334 -23.71 14.49 -1.22
N LYS A 335 -23.86 13.30 -1.83
CA LYS A 335 -24.29 13.13 -3.22
C LYS A 335 -25.82 13.15 -3.38
N LYS A 336 -26.55 13.69 -2.41
CA LYS A 336 -28.02 13.86 -2.44
C LYS A 336 -28.74 12.56 -2.84
N LYS A 337 -28.32 11.43 -2.28
CA LYS A 337 -28.91 10.10 -2.46
C LYS A 337 -28.64 9.39 -3.79
N ASN A 338 -27.72 9.88 -4.62
CA ASN A 338 -27.29 9.22 -5.86
C ASN A 338 -25.95 8.47 -5.71
N PHE A 339 -25.81 7.67 -4.65
CA PHE A 339 -24.62 6.89 -4.37
C PHE A 339 -25.00 5.58 -3.69
N ASN A 340 -24.19 4.53 -3.82
CA ASN A 340 -24.44 3.28 -3.12
C ASN A 340 -23.55 3.20 -1.87
N PRO A 341 -24.11 3.20 -0.64
CA PRO A 341 -23.33 3.12 0.59
C PRO A 341 -22.45 1.88 0.69
N VAL A 342 -22.79 0.79 -0.02
CA VAL A 342 -21.99 -0.45 -0.07
C VAL A 342 -20.60 -0.21 -0.64
N ILE A 343 -20.42 0.79 -1.52
CA ILE A 343 -19.10 1.17 -2.05
C ILE A 343 -18.13 1.54 -0.93
N GLY A 344 -18.64 1.97 0.24
CA GLY A 344 -17.83 2.27 1.41
C GLY A 344 -16.91 1.13 1.84
N ILE A 345 -17.35 -0.13 1.76
CA ILE A 345 -16.52 -1.29 2.14
C ILE A 345 -15.28 -1.45 1.23
N ALA A 346 -15.38 -0.96 -0.01
CA ALA A 346 -14.28 -0.99 -0.96
C ALA A 346 -13.17 -0.01 -0.61
N GLY A 347 -13.35 0.89 0.38
CA GLY A 347 -12.27 1.72 0.91
C GLY A 347 -11.20 0.93 1.65
N VAL A 348 -11.54 -0.25 2.16
CA VAL A 348 -10.57 -1.18 2.79
C VAL A 348 -9.69 -1.74 1.69
N SER A 349 -8.36 -1.61 1.82
CA SER A 349 -7.37 -1.70 0.73
C SER A 349 -7.01 -3.11 0.26
N CYS A 350 -7.90 -4.08 0.50
CA CYS A 350 -7.75 -5.44 0.00
C CYS A 350 -8.16 -5.53 -1.48
N VAL A 351 -7.25 -5.17 -2.38
CA VAL A 351 -7.45 -5.20 -3.85
C VAL A 351 -7.34 -6.63 -4.39
N PRO A 352 -8.20 -7.07 -5.33
CA PRO A 352 -9.48 -6.48 -5.76
C PRO A 352 -10.69 -6.97 -4.93
N THR A 353 -10.42 -7.69 -3.83
CA THR A 353 -11.40 -8.43 -3.02
C THR A 353 -12.56 -7.58 -2.52
N THR A 354 -12.29 -6.47 -1.81
CA THR A 354 -13.34 -5.65 -1.17
C THR A 354 -14.22 -4.94 -2.19
N ALA A 355 -13.66 -4.59 -3.36
CA ALA A 355 -14.43 -4.05 -4.49
C ALA A 355 -15.34 -5.12 -5.13
N LYS A 356 -14.84 -6.35 -5.32
CA LYS A 356 -15.65 -7.48 -5.78
C LYS A 356 -16.77 -7.82 -4.80
N LEU A 357 -16.48 -7.76 -3.50
CA LEU A 357 -17.47 -8.00 -2.45
C LEU A 357 -18.58 -6.95 -2.46
N ALA A 358 -18.22 -5.67 -2.62
CA ALA A 358 -19.20 -4.59 -2.78
C ALA A 358 -20.12 -4.86 -3.98
N GLN A 359 -19.54 -5.20 -5.13
CA GLN A 359 -20.31 -5.52 -6.34
C GLN A 359 -21.22 -6.74 -6.12
N HIS A 360 -20.74 -7.80 -5.47
CA HIS A 360 -21.54 -8.98 -5.19
C HIS A 360 -22.73 -8.65 -4.27
N ALA A 361 -22.50 -7.87 -3.21
CA ALA A 361 -23.56 -7.43 -2.30
C ALA A 361 -24.60 -6.50 -2.94
N ALA A 362 -24.22 -5.75 -3.98
CA ALA A 362 -25.15 -4.96 -4.79
C ALA A 362 -25.93 -5.83 -5.78
N ALA A 363 -25.23 -6.74 -6.47
CA ALA A 363 -25.82 -7.66 -7.45
C ALA A 363 -26.85 -8.62 -6.82
N ASP A 364 -26.63 -9.04 -5.57
CA ASP A 364 -27.59 -9.85 -4.78
C ASP A 364 -28.97 -9.19 -4.67
N GLU A 365 -29.05 -7.85 -4.69
CA GLU A 365 -30.30 -7.11 -4.51
C GLU A 365 -30.78 -6.47 -5.83
N ASN A 366 -29.87 -6.09 -6.71
CA ASN A 366 -30.16 -5.59 -8.05
C ASN A 366 -29.09 -6.09 -9.05
N PRO A 367 -29.40 -7.11 -9.88
CA PRO A 367 -28.47 -7.66 -10.86
C PRO A 367 -27.99 -6.67 -11.92
N PHE A 368 -28.73 -5.58 -12.14
CA PHE A 368 -28.39 -4.54 -13.10
C PHE A 368 -27.52 -3.41 -12.50
N ALA A 369 -27.36 -3.36 -11.18
CA ALA A 369 -26.54 -2.34 -10.53
C ALA A 369 -25.05 -2.66 -10.70
N VAL A 370 -24.31 -1.78 -11.38
CA VAL A 370 -22.87 -1.96 -11.64
C VAL A 370 -22.08 -0.89 -10.91
N ILE A 371 -21.62 -1.22 -9.70
CA ILE A 371 -20.87 -0.33 -8.82
C ILE A 371 -19.36 -0.61 -8.79
N LEU A 372 -18.93 -1.75 -9.34
CA LEU A 372 -17.53 -2.20 -9.35
C LEU A 372 -16.54 -1.13 -9.82
N PRO A 373 -16.80 -0.35 -10.89
CA PRO A 373 -15.80 0.62 -11.35
C PRO A 373 -15.53 1.72 -10.31
N VAL A 374 -16.58 2.22 -9.65
CA VAL A 374 -16.44 3.22 -8.57
C VAL A 374 -15.82 2.59 -7.33
N ALA A 375 -16.19 1.35 -7.00
CA ALA A 375 -15.60 0.60 -5.90
C ALA A 375 -14.10 0.35 -6.08
N MET A 376 -13.65 0.04 -7.30
CA MET A 376 -12.23 -0.10 -7.62
C MET A 376 -11.46 1.21 -7.40
N GLY A 377 -12.04 2.35 -7.77
CA GLY A 377 -11.43 3.66 -7.50
C GLY A 377 -11.28 3.96 -6.00
N ALA A 378 -12.25 3.56 -5.17
CA ALA A 378 -12.14 3.67 -3.72
C ALA A 378 -11.07 2.72 -3.15
N ASN A 379 -10.97 1.51 -3.68
CA ASN A 379 -10.02 0.49 -3.23
C ASN A 379 -8.56 0.86 -3.50
N ILE A 380 -8.28 1.37 -4.70
CA ILE A 380 -6.94 1.90 -5.04
C ILE A 380 -6.58 3.09 -4.14
N CYS A 381 -7.56 3.96 -3.86
CA CYS A 381 -7.33 5.06 -2.93
C CYS A 381 -7.06 4.54 -1.51
N GLY A 382 -7.71 3.45 -1.11
CA GLY A 382 -7.40 2.69 0.10
C GLY A 382 -5.93 2.31 0.15
N VAL A 383 -5.40 1.62 -0.86
CA VAL A 383 -3.98 1.21 -0.93
C VAL A 383 -3.03 2.40 -0.74
N ILE A 384 -3.31 3.51 -1.44
CA ILE A 384 -2.50 4.74 -1.31
C ILE A 384 -2.59 5.29 0.12
N THR A 385 -3.77 5.26 0.75
CA THR A 385 -3.96 5.78 2.11
C THR A 385 -3.32 4.87 3.15
N SER A 386 -3.37 3.55 2.99
CA SER A 386 -2.66 2.58 3.83
C SER A 386 -1.15 2.78 3.74
N ALA A 387 -0.62 3.03 2.53
CA ALA A 387 0.79 3.36 2.33
C ALA A 387 1.19 4.65 3.05
N ILE A 388 0.33 5.67 3.00
CA ILE A 388 0.51 6.92 3.74
C ILE A 388 0.51 6.68 5.24
N ALA A 389 -0.48 5.96 5.76
CA ALA A 389 -0.62 5.65 7.18
C ALA A 389 0.60 4.88 7.72
N ALA A 390 1.04 3.85 6.99
CA ALA A 390 2.26 3.12 7.31
C ALA A 390 3.51 4.02 7.30
N GLY A 391 3.69 4.85 6.28
CA GLY A 391 4.81 5.79 6.22
C GLY A 391 4.82 6.78 7.38
N VAL A 392 3.64 7.28 7.78
CA VAL A 392 3.48 8.14 8.96
C VAL A 392 3.82 7.38 10.24
N PHE A 393 3.33 6.16 10.42
CA PHE A 393 3.66 5.34 11.61
C PHE A 393 5.16 5.06 11.69
N VAL A 394 5.79 4.66 10.58
CA VAL A 394 7.25 4.45 10.51
C VAL A 394 8.02 5.70 10.93
N THR A 395 7.57 6.87 10.50
CA THR A 395 8.26 8.13 10.77
C THR A 395 7.99 8.69 12.17
N THR A 396 6.78 8.50 12.71
CA THR A 396 6.32 9.21 13.92
C THR A 396 6.36 8.40 15.20
N ILE A 397 6.37 7.05 15.13
CA ILE A 397 6.26 6.26 16.36
C ILE A 397 7.46 6.44 17.30
N GLY A 398 8.65 6.74 16.75
CA GLY A 398 9.84 7.05 17.55
C GLY A 398 9.76 8.37 18.33
N LEU A 399 8.74 9.20 18.04
CA LEU A 399 8.43 10.42 18.80
C LEU A 399 7.44 10.15 19.94
N VAL A 400 6.78 8.98 19.93
CA VAL A 400 5.84 8.54 20.95
C VAL A 400 6.62 7.65 21.92
N GLY A 401 7.43 8.29 22.77
CA GLY A 401 8.26 7.65 23.79
C GLY A 401 8.55 8.61 24.93
#